data_AF-A0A3M1H1I8-F1
#
_entry.id   AF-A0A3M1H1I8-F1
#
_cell.length_a   1.000
_cell.length_b   1.000
_cell.length_c   1.000
_cell.angle_alpha   90.00
_cell.angle_beta   90.00
_cell.angle_gamma   90.00
#
_symmetry.space_group_name_H-M   'P 1'
#
loop_
_entity.id
_entity.type
_entity.pdbx_description
1 polymer ?
#
loop_
_entity_poly.entity_id
_entity_poly.type
_entity_poly.pdbx_seq_one_letter_code
_entity_poly.pdbx_strand_id
1 'polypeptide(L)'
;MLLFFVLPIEAWLLVVLLIGLDLLNFLSATGGGVSQLAHLGGAAFGYIFVRHRDRFDRWIDRFSARLEARRAAQAEESEARLDALLDKINREGIGSLTPRERAFLKRASRRYQDRGGR
;
A
#
# COMPACT_ATOMS: atom_id res chain seq x y z
N MET A 1 1.83 11.33 -17.71
CA MET A 1 2.63 10.10 -17.89
C MET A 1 3.00 10.01 -19.36
N LEU A 2 4.15 9.44 -19.72
CA LEU A 2 4.51 9.24 -21.13
C LEU A 2 3.91 7.92 -21.61
N LEU A 3 3.09 7.95 -22.66
CA LEU A 3 2.62 6.74 -23.35
C LEU A 3 3.65 6.38 -24.43
N PHE A 4 4.15 5.14 -24.40
CA PHE A 4 5.17 4.62 -25.33
C PHE A 4 6.47 5.44 -25.45
N PHE A 5 6.88 6.16 -24.40
CA PHE A 5 8.14 6.95 -24.37
C PHE A 5 8.30 8.01 -25.48
N VAL A 6 7.27 8.26 -26.29
CA VAL A 6 7.30 9.20 -27.44
C VAL A 6 6.23 10.29 -27.31
N LEU A 7 5.09 10.02 -26.66
CA LEU A 7 3.97 10.96 -26.55
C LEU A 7 3.63 11.27 -25.08
N PRO A 8 3.89 12.50 -24.59
CA PRO A 8 3.43 12.94 -23.28
C PRO A 8 1.91 13.18 -23.35
N ILE A 9 1.14 12.23 -22.83
CA ILE A 9 -0.29 12.43 -22.63
C ILE A 9 -0.58 12.72 -21.16
N GLU A 10 -1.29 13.82 -20.97
CA GLU A 10 -1.83 14.22 -19.69
C GLU A 10 -2.77 13.13 -19.14
N ALA A 11 -2.63 12.76 -17.86
CA ALA A 11 -3.40 11.66 -17.27
C ALA A 11 -4.92 11.90 -17.33
N TRP A 12 -5.34 13.16 -17.32
CA TRP A 12 -6.76 13.54 -17.44
C TRP A 12 -7.36 13.13 -18.79
N LEU A 13 -6.58 13.13 -19.88
CA LEU A 13 -7.05 12.76 -21.21
C LEU A 13 -7.41 11.27 -21.27
N LEU A 14 -6.63 10.44 -20.58
CA LEU A 14 -6.86 9.00 -20.45
C LEU A 14 -8.10 8.70 -19.59
N VAL A 15 -8.30 9.47 -18.51
CA VAL A 15 -9.50 9.40 -17.67
C VAL A 15 -10.75 9.80 -18.44
N VAL A 16 -10.70 10.90 -19.21
CA VAL A 16 -11.83 11.35 -20.04
C VAL A 16 -12.12 10.36 -21.18
N LEU A 17 -11.10 9.78 -21.81
CA LEU A 17 -11.26 8.75 -22.84
C LEU A 17 -11.91 7.48 -22.29
N LEU A 18 -11.50 7.03 -21.09
CA LEU A 18 -12.12 5.88 -20.40
C LEU A 18 -13.59 6.16 -20.06
N ILE A 19 -13.90 7.32 -19.49
CA ILE A 19 -15.27 7.74 -19.19
C ILE A 19 -16.10 7.86 -20.48
N GLY A 20 -15.50 8.33 -21.57
CA GLY A 20 -16.15 8.43 -22.89
C GLY A 20 -16.43 7.06 -23.52
N LEU A 21 -15.50 6.11 -23.41
CA LEU A 21 -15.71 4.72 -23.85
C LEU A 21 -16.80 4.02 -23.03
N ASP A 22 -16.84 4.25 -21.72
CA ASP A 22 -17.90 3.73 -20.84
C ASP A 22 -19.28 4.30 -21.24
N LEU A 23 -19.34 5.59 -21.59
CA LEU A 23 -20.57 6.24 -22.06
C LEU A 23 -21.01 5.74 -23.45
N LEU A 24 -20.07 5.47 -24.35
CA LEU A 24 -20.34 4.95 -25.68
C LEU A 24 -20.84 3.50 -25.65
N ASN A 25 -20.25 2.69 -24.76
CA ASN A 25 -20.69 1.31 -24.48
C ASN A 25 -22.08 1.27 -23.83
N PHE A 26 -22.39 2.23 -22.97
CA PHE A 26 -23.72 2.41 -22.37
C PHE A 26 -24.80 2.72 -23.43
N LEU A 27 -24.49 3.57 -24.42
CA LEU A 27 -25.43 3.97 -25.48
C LEU A 27 -25.63 2.91 -26.55
N SER A 28 -24.63 2.08 -26.82
CA SER A 28 -24.62 1.21 -28.00
C SER A 28 -25.37 -0.13 -27.80
N ALA A 29 -25.80 -0.47 -26.57
CA ALA A 29 -26.55 -1.70 -26.23
C ALA A 29 -26.01 -3.02 -26.85
N THR A 30 -24.75 -3.04 -27.28
CA THR A 30 -24.09 -4.15 -27.99
C THR A 30 -23.34 -5.10 -27.06
N GLY A 31 -23.50 -4.97 -25.74
CA GLY A 31 -22.96 -5.89 -24.76
C GLY A 31 -24.07 -6.66 -24.07
N GLY A 32 -24.08 -8.00 -24.22
CA GLY A 32 -24.99 -8.90 -23.52
C GLY A 32 -24.98 -8.72 -21.99
N GLY A 33 -25.88 -9.44 -21.29
CA GLY A 33 -26.35 -9.23 -19.90
C GLY A 33 -25.36 -8.84 -18.80
N VAL A 34 -24.06 -9.04 -19.01
CA VAL A 34 -22.97 -8.60 -18.14
C VAL A 34 -22.82 -7.07 -18.12
N SER A 35 -23.07 -6.36 -19.23
CA SER A 35 -22.95 -4.89 -19.31
C SER A 35 -23.99 -4.18 -18.42
N GLN A 36 -25.25 -4.62 -18.47
CA GLN A 36 -26.31 -4.03 -17.64
C GLN A 36 -26.10 -4.31 -16.14
N LEU A 37 -25.61 -5.49 -15.77
CA LEU A 37 -25.28 -5.83 -14.37
C LEU A 37 -24.11 -5.00 -13.83
N ALA A 38 -23.08 -4.76 -14.65
CA ALA A 38 -21.95 -3.93 -14.28
C ALA A 38 -22.37 -2.47 -14.03
N HIS A 39 -23.20 -1.90 -14.91
CA HIS A 39 -23.73 -0.54 -14.71
C HIS A 39 -24.67 -0.43 -13.51
N LEU A 40 -25.57 -1.40 -13.31
CA LEU A 40 -26.45 -1.42 -12.12
C LEU A 40 -25.65 -1.62 -10.83
N GLY A 41 -24.63 -2.47 -10.85
CA GLY A 41 -23.71 -2.65 -9.73
C GLY A 41 -22.93 -1.38 -9.40
N GLY A 42 -22.40 -0.69 -10.41
CA GLY A 42 -21.72 0.60 -10.25
C GLY A 42 -22.63 1.70 -9.72
N ALA A 43 -23.86 1.82 -10.25
CA ALA A 43 -24.84 2.79 -9.79
C ALA A 43 -25.30 2.52 -8.34
N ALA A 44 -25.59 1.26 -8.01
CA ALA A 44 -25.95 0.86 -6.66
C ALA A 44 -24.80 1.08 -5.67
N PHE A 45 -23.57 0.71 -6.05
CA PHE A 45 -22.37 0.94 -5.25
C PHE A 45 -22.14 2.45 -5.02
N GLY A 46 -22.25 3.28 -6.06
CA GLY A 46 -22.12 4.73 -5.94
C GLY A 46 -23.16 5.35 -5.00
N TYR A 47 -24.43 4.94 -5.11
CA TYR A 47 -25.50 5.40 -4.22
C TYR A 47 -25.23 5.00 -2.76
N ILE A 48 -24.87 3.74 -2.51
CA ILE A 48 -24.53 3.23 -1.16
C ILE A 48 -23.30 3.96 -0.60
N PHE A 49 -22.28 4.20 -1.41
CA PHE A 49 -21.06 4.89 -1.01
C PHE A 49 -21.35 6.33 -0.56
N VAL A 50 -22.10 7.11 -1.34
CA VAL A 50 -22.48 8.48 -0.95
C VAL A 50 -23.36 8.46 0.29
N ARG A 51 -24.34 7.55 0.36
CA ARG A 51 -25.29 7.46 1.47
C ARG A 51 -24.65 7.01 2.80
N HIS A 52 -23.52 6.31 2.74
CA HIS A 52 -22.81 5.76 3.89
C HIS A 52 -21.35 6.18 3.95
N ARG A 53 -21.02 7.34 3.35
CA ARG A 53 -19.67 7.88 3.25
C ARG A 53 -18.93 7.85 4.59
N ASP A 54 -19.55 8.42 5.63
CA ASP A 54 -18.94 8.50 6.96
C ASP A 54 -18.67 7.13 7.59
N ARG A 55 -19.51 6.12 7.30
CA ARG A 55 -19.28 4.75 7.80
C ARG A 55 -18.12 4.10 7.08
N PHE A 56 -18.01 4.34 5.77
CA PHE A 56 -16.90 3.86 4.96
C PHE A 56 -15.57 4.50 5.42
N ASP A 57 -15.56 5.81 5.64
CA ASP A 57 -14.38 6.52 6.15
C ASP A 57 -13.94 5.98 7.52
N ARG A 58 -14.86 5.88 8.48
CA ARG A 58 -14.55 5.29 9.79
C ARG A 58 -14.10 3.82 9.70
N TRP A 59 -14.49 3.09 8.67
CA TRP A 59 -14.00 1.74 8.46
C TRP A 59 -12.56 1.74 7.94
N ILE A 60 -12.27 2.57 6.94
CA ILE A 60 -10.91 2.76 6.40
C ILE A 60 -9.96 3.27 7.48
N ASP A 61 -10.35 4.29 8.25
CA ASP A 61 -9.52 4.86 9.32
C ASP A 61 -9.19 3.83 10.41
N ARG A 62 -10.17 3.00 10.79
CA ARG A 62 -9.92 1.91 11.74
C ARG A 62 -9.01 0.84 11.16
N PHE A 63 -9.09 0.60 9.86
CA PHE A 63 -8.22 -0.35 9.20
C PHE A 63 -6.78 0.16 9.12
N SER A 64 -6.58 1.42 8.70
CA SER A 64 -5.26 2.05 8.64
C SER A 64 -4.63 2.16 10.03
N ALA A 65 -5.38 2.63 11.04
CA ALA A 65 -4.90 2.71 12.41
C ALA A 65 -4.44 1.34 12.95
N ARG A 66 -5.17 0.25 12.63
CA ARG A 66 -4.75 -1.11 13.01
C ARG A 66 -3.46 -1.54 12.32
N LEU A 67 -3.28 -1.20 11.05
CA LEU A 67 -2.07 -1.52 10.30
C LEU A 67 -0.87 -0.74 10.85
N GLU A 68 -1.05 0.55 11.15
CA GLU A 68 -0.03 1.39 11.76
C GLU A 68 0.36 0.89 13.15
N ALA A 69 -0.61 0.57 14.01
CA ALA A 69 -0.35 -0.01 15.33
C ALA A 69 0.46 -1.32 15.22
N ARG A 70 0.13 -2.19 14.26
CA ARG A 70 0.90 -3.43 14.02
C ARG A 70 2.33 -3.15 13.57
N ARG A 71 2.53 -2.16 12.69
CA ARG A 71 3.87 -1.77 12.23
C ARG A 71 4.69 -1.15 13.36
N ALA A 72 4.08 -0.33 14.21
CA ALA A 72 4.73 0.25 15.38
C ALA A 72 5.18 -0.84 16.36
N ALA A 73 4.28 -1.78 16.69
CA ALA A 73 4.61 -2.91 17.57
C ALA A 73 5.75 -3.77 17.00
N GLN A 74 5.75 -4.04 15.69
CA GLN A 74 6.82 -4.80 15.04
C GLN A 74 8.17 -4.02 15.03
N ALA A 75 8.11 -2.69 14.88
CA ALA A 75 9.29 -1.85 14.92
C ALA A 75 9.91 -1.84 16.34
N GLU A 76 9.08 -1.68 17.37
CA GLU A 76 9.47 -1.75 18.78
C GLU A 76 10.11 -3.11 19.12
N GLU A 77 9.49 -4.23 18.70
CA GLU A 77 10.08 -5.56 18.89
C GLU A 77 11.44 -5.70 18.19
N SER A 78 11.57 -5.15 16.98
CA SER A 78 12.82 -5.19 16.20
C SER A 78 13.92 -4.35 16.85
N GLU A 79 13.57 -3.22 17.47
CA GLU A 79 14.46 -2.33 18.20
C GLU A 79 14.91 -2.95 19.52
N ALA A 80 13.98 -3.48 20.33
CA ALA A 80 14.30 -4.19 21.56
C ALA A 80 15.21 -5.40 21.29
N ARG A 81 14.99 -6.12 20.19
CA ARG A 81 15.87 -7.21 19.76
C ARG A 81 17.26 -6.71 19.33
N LEU A 82 17.34 -5.55 18.70
CA LEU A 82 18.63 -4.93 18.34
C LEU A 82 19.41 -4.58 19.61
N ASP A 83 18.77 -3.91 20.56
CA ASP A 83 19.40 -3.50 21.82
C ASP A 83 19.91 -4.70 22.63
N ALA A 84 19.10 -5.76 22.75
CA ALA A 84 19.52 -6.99 23.40
C ALA A 84 20.76 -7.62 22.74
N LEU A 85 20.87 -7.53 21.41
CA LEU A 85 22.04 -8.01 20.69
C LEU A 85 23.26 -7.11 20.87
N LEU A 86 23.07 -5.80 20.91
CA LEU A 86 24.15 -4.84 21.19
C LEU A 86 24.70 -5.05 22.61
N ASP A 87 23.84 -5.29 23.58
CA ASP A 87 24.26 -5.56 24.96
C ASP A 87 25.00 -6.90 25.09
N LYS A 88 24.55 -7.94 24.39
CA LYS A 88 25.27 -9.21 24.27
C LYS A 88 26.66 -9.03 23.65
N ILE A 89 26.78 -8.24 22.57
CA ILE A 89 28.07 -7.93 21.95
C ILE A 89 28.97 -7.17 22.92
N ASN A 90 28.41 -6.22 23.68
CA ASN A 90 29.16 -5.43 24.65
C ASN A 90 29.73 -6.31 25.78
N ARG A 91 28.94 -7.27 26.29
CA ARG A 91 29.34 -8.16 27.39
C ARG A 91 30.24 -9.32 26.98
N GLU A 92 29.94 -9.97 25.85
CA GLU A 92 30.53 -11.26 25.46
C GLU A 92 31.36 -11.18 24.18
N GLY A 93 31.42 -10.01 23.54
CA GLY A 93 32.08 -9.79 22.27
C GLY A 93 31.28 -10.30 21.06
N ILE A 94 31.68 -9.87 19.86
CA ILE A 94 30.98 -10.17 18.60
C ILE A 94 31.01 -11.65 18.19
N GLY A 95 31.90 -12.44 18.79
CA GLY A 95 32.01 -13.89 18.58
C GLY A 95 30.85 -14.69 19.19
N SER A 96 30.17 -14.13 20.19
CA SER A 96 29.04 -14.77 20.90
C SER A 96 27.75 -14.88 20.07
N LEU A 97 27.70 -14.18 18.92
CA LEU A 97 26.53 -14.13 18.06
C LEU A 97 26.36 -15.40 17.23
N THR A 98 25.15 -15.95 17.24
CA THR A 98 24.74 -17.01 16.34
C THR A 98 24.70 -16.51 14.88
N PRO A 99 24.77 -17.42 13.88
CA PRO A 99 24.63 -17.04 12.47
C PRO A 99 23.34 -16.25 12.16
N ARG A 100 22.24 -16.59 12.85
CA ARG A 100 20.94 -15.90 12.69
C ARG A 100 20.96 -14.48 13.26
N GLU A 101 21.56 -14.29 14.43
CA GLU A 101 21.72 -12.96 15.07
C GLU A 101 22.62 -12.05 14.24
N ARG A 102 23.75 -12.57 13.76
CA ARG A 102 24.67 -11.84 12.86
C ARG A 102 23.98 -11.41 11.57
N ALA A 103 23.16 -12.30 10.98
CA ALA A 103 22.37 -11.97 9.79
C ALA A 103 21.31 -10.89 10.07
N PHE A 104 20.67 -10.92 11.24
CA PHE A 104 19.72 -9.88 11.66
C PHE A 104 20.41 -8.52 11.82
N LEU A 105 21.54 -8.45 12.55
CA LEU A 105 22.32 -7.23 12.73
C LEU A 105 22.80 -6.64 11.41
N LYS A 106 23.27 -7.47 10.48
CA LYS A 106 23.69 -7.02 9.14
C LYS A 106 22.53 -6.39 8.37
N ARG A 107 21.32 -6.94 8.47
CA ARG A 107 20.11 -6.35 7.85
C ARG A 107 19.67 -5.07 8.55
N ALA A 108 19.76 -5.00 9.87
CA ALA A 108 19.45 -3.80 10.64
C ALA A 108 20.43 -2.65 10.32
N SER A 109 21.74 -2.93 10.30
CA SER A 109 22.79 -1.97 9.97
C SER A 109 22.64 -1.37 8.57
N ARG A 110 22.33 -2.18 7.54
CA ARG A 110 22.04 -1.67 6.18
C ARG A 110 20.88 -0.67 6.17
N ARG A 111 19.79 -0.98 6.89
CA ARG A 111 18.64 -0.07 7.00
C ARG A 111 18.97 1.25 7.70
N TYR A 112 19.90 1.26 8.65
CA TYR A 112 20.37 2.48 9.30
C TYR A 112 21.28 3.30 8.37
N GLN A 113 22.17 2.66 7.62
CA GLN A 113 23.04 3.33 6.64
C GLN A 113 22.25 3.99 5.52
N ASP A 114 21.21 3.32 5.00
CA ASP A 114 20.34 3.88 3.96
C ASP A 114 19.53 5.11 4.44
N ARG A 115 19.28 5.23 5.76
CA ARG A 115 18.55 6.36 6.37
C ARG A 115 19.44 7.51 6.81
N GLY A 116 20.68 7.23 7.22
CA GLY A 116 21.64 8.24 7.68
C GLY A 116 22.54 8.84 6.58
N GLY A 117 22.42 8.36 5.34
CA GLY A 117 23.19 8.84 4.19
C GLY A 117 22.52 9.95 3.36
N ARG A 118 21.56 10.68 3.92
CA ARG A 118 20.92 11.86 3.29
C ARG A 118 21.13 13.09 4.14
#